data_AF-A0A3D5KQT6-F1
#
_entry.id   AF-A0A3D5KQT6-F1
#
_cell.length_a   1.000
_cell.length_b   1.000
_cell.length_c   1.000
_cell.angle_alpha   90.00
_cell.angle_beta   90.00
_cell.angle_gamma   90.00
#
_symmetry.space_group_name_H-M   'P 1'
#
loop_
_entity.id
_entity.type
_entity.pdbx_description
1 polymer ?
#
loop_
_entity_poly.entity_id
_entity_poly.type
_entity_poly.pdbx_seq_one_letter_code
_entity_poly.pdbx_strand_id
1 'polypeptide(L)'
;GGDGITIRVSTLDHYVEEKNIQKIDLVKIDVEGFEQRVIAGSVNTLQRFKPKLFIEINNDNLKEQGNSARALIQQLLNFGYQIKRADTNEKIAADFDFDNCHFDVIAVHEQDPILLLWPS
;
A
#
# COMPACT_ATOMS: atom_id res chain seq x y z
N GLY A 1 2.54 18.11 25.31
CA GLY A 1 1.95 17.67 24.04
C GLY A 1 2.14 18.79 23.06
N GLY A 2 2.65 18.51 21.86
CA GLY A 2 2.76 19.54 20.82
C GLY A 2 1.38 19.94 20.33
N ASP A 3 1.20 21.21 20.01
CA ASP A 3 -0.04 21.69 19.40
C ASP A 3 -0.17 21.07 18.01
N GLY A 4 -1.20 20.26 17.81
CA GLY A 4 -1.53 19.70 16.50
C GLY A 4 -2.03 20.78 15.56
N ILE A 5 -1.66 20.69 14.28
CA ILE A 5 -2.20 21.57 13.23
C ILE A 5 -3.30 20.85 12.45
N THR A 6 -4.38 21.55 12.15
CA THR A 6 -5.42 21.04 11.25
C THR A 6 -4.92 21.10 9.82
N ILE A 7 -4.92 19.96 9.13
CA ILE A 7 -4.58 19.86 7.71
C ILE A 7 -5.80 19.42 6.89
N ARG A 8 -5.80 19.77 5.60
CA ARG A 8 -6.75 19.19 4.64
C ARG A 8 -6.19 17.86 4.15
N VAL A 9 -7.06 16.86 4.08
CA VAL A 9 -6.75 15.55 3.52
C VAL A 9 -7.58 15.32 2.26
N SER A 10 -7.07 14.52 1.33
CA SER A 10 -7.77 14.12 0.10
C SER A 10 -7.45 12.68 -0.23
N THR A 11 -8.23 12.07 -1.12
CA THR A 11 -7.96 10.72 -1.62
C THR A 11 -6.96 10.78 -2.78
N LEU A 12 -6.27 9.67 -3.04
CA LEU A 12 -5.35 9.61 -4.18
C LEU A 12 -6.12 9.76 -5.50
N ASP A 13 -7.29 9.13 -5.62
CA ASP A 13 -8.14 9.24 -6.80
C ASP A 13 -8.53 10.69 -7.12
N HIS A 14 -8.99 11.45 -6.13
CA HIS A 14 -9.33 12.85 -6.31
C HIS A 14 -8.11 13.67 -6.73
N TYR A 15 -6.96 13.47 -6.08
CA TYR A 15 -5.74 14.20 -6.41
C TYR A 15 -5.27 13.92 -7.86
N VAL A 16 -5.33 12.66 -8.28
CA VAL A 16 -4.97 12.23 -9.64
C VAL A 16 -5.88 12.86 -10.69
N GLU A 17 -7.19 12.89 -10.43
CA GLU A 17 -8.17 13.56 -11.29
C GLU A 17 -7.94 15.08 -11.34
N GLU A 18 -7.84 15.73 -10.18
CA GLU A 18 -7.66 17.18 -10.04
C GLU A 18 -6.39 17.66 -10.75
N LYS A 19 -5.29 16.90 -10.65
CA LYS A 19 -4.01 17.22 -11.30
C LYS A 19 -3.91 16.69 -12.73
N ASN A 20 -4.95 16.05 -13.25
CA ASN A 20 -5.00 15.45 -14.58
C ASN A 20 -3.78 14.55 -14.86
N ILE A 21 -3.39 13.73 -13.87
CA ILE A 21 -2.23 12.84 -13.98
C ILE A 21 -2.54 11.72 -14.97
N GLN A 22 -1.67 11.56 -15.98
CA GLN A 22 -1.88 10.60 -17.07
C GLN A 22 -1.09 9.30 -16.89
N LYS A 23 -0.16 9.24 -15.95
CA LYS A 23 0.67 8.06 -15.69
C LYS A 23 1.22 8.07 -14.28
N ILE A 24 1.23 6.91 -13.63
CA ILE A 24 1.89 6.66 -12.35
C ILE A 24 2.59 5.31 -12.45
N ASP A 25 3.91 5.30 -12.29
CA ASP A 25 4.72 4.07 -12.34
C ASP A 25 4.93 3.45 -10.94
N LEU A 26 4.96 4.30 -9.90
CA LEU A 26 5.22 3.92 -8.52
C LEU A 26 4.45 4.83 -7.55
N VAL A 27 3.92 4.26 -6.47
CA VAL A 27 3.37 5.00 -5.33
C VAL A 27 4.08 4.55 -4.06
N LYS A 28 4.60 5.50 -3.28
CA LYS A 28 5.07 5.26 -1.90
C LYS A 28 3.93 5.58 -0.93
N ILE A 29 3.68 4.71 0.04
CA ILE A 29 2.68 4.90 1.09
C ILE A 29 3.35 4.66 2.44
N ASP A 30 3.42 5.73 3.22
CA ASP A 30 4.07 5.79 4.53
C ASP A 30 3.37 6.96 5.23
N VAL A 31 2.28 6.63 5.92
CA VAL A 31 1.31 7.59 6.44
C VAL A 31 0.94 7.26 7.89
N GLU A 32 1.84 6.58 8.60
CA GLU A 32 1.77 6.33 10.04
C GLU A 32 0.43 5.69 10.49
N GLY A 33 0.01 4.61 9.84
CA GLY A 33 -1.19 3.82 10.20
C GLY A 33 -2.43 4.10 9.35
N PHE A 34 -2.38 5.10 8.46
CA PHE A 34 -3.47 5.45 7.56
C PHE A 34 -3.41 4.74 6.19
N GLU A 35 -2.52 3.76 6.02
CA GLU A 35 -2.22 3.09 4.74
C GLU A 35 -3.50 2.50 4.13
N GLN A 36 -4.33 1.83 4.95
CA GLN A 36 -5.59 1.25 4.47
C GLN A 36 -6.56 2.30 3.93
N ARG A 37 -6.56 3.52 4.50
CA ARG A 37 -7.40 4.62 3.98
C ARG A 37 -6.88 5.15 2.66
N VAL A 38 -5.56 5.21 2.48
CA VAL A 38 -4.94 5.58 1.19
C VAL A 38 -5.34 4.56 0.13
N ILE A 39 -5.22 3.25 0.42
CA ILE A 39 -5.62 2.20 -0.52
C ILE A 39 -7.11 2.30 -0.84
N ALA A 40 -7.99 2.45 0.16
CA ALA A 40 -9.43 2.63 -0.05
C ALA A 40 -9.80 3.88 -0.87
N GLY A 41 -9.01 4.96 -0.78
CA GLY A 41 -9.16 6.18 -1.56
C GLY A 41 -8.44 6.17 -2.92
N SER A 42 -7.89 5.04 -3.34
CA SER A 42 -7.07 4.92 -4.56
C SER A 42 -7.61 3.90 -5.57
N VAL A 43 -8.86 3.46 -5.42
CA VAL A 43 -9.47 2.38 -6.20
C VAL A 43 -9.31 2.61 -7.71
N ASN A 44 -9.70 3.79 -8.20
CA ASN A 44 -9.64 4.09 -9.63
C ASN A 44 -8.20 4.19 -10.12
N THR A 45 -7.31 4.77 -9.30
CA THR A 45 -5.88 4.92 -9.59
C THR A 45 -5.20 3.55 -9.70
N LEU A 46 -5.42 2.66 -8.72
CA LEU A 46 -4.85 1.32 -8.70
C LEU A 46 -5.37 0.46 -9.86
N GLN A 47 -6.66 0.56 -10.20
CA GLN A 47 -7.25 -0.17 -11.33
C GLN A 47 -6.75 0.34 -12.69
N ARG A 48 -6.65 1.66 -12.85
CA ARG A 48 -6.25 2.30 -14.11
C ARG A 48 -4.77 2.15 -14.39
N PHE A 49 -3.91 2.51 -13.43
CA PHE A 49 -2.47 2.62 -13.66
C PHE A 49 -1.69 1.39 -13.20
N LYS A 50 -2.24 0.63 -12.24
CA LYS A 50 -1.58 -0.56 -11.66
C LYS A 50 -0.12 -0.27 -11.25
N PRO A 51 0.14 0.86 -10.55
CA PRO A 51 1.50 1.27 -10.25
C PRO A 51 2.14 0.24 -9.32
N LYS A 52 3.46 0.10 -9.37
CA LYS A 52 4.16 -0.59 -8.28
C LYS A 52 3.90 0.18 -6.98
N LEU A 53 3.83 -0.51 -5.85
CA LEU A 53 3.64 0.11 -4.54
C LEU A 53 4.84 -0.18 -3.66
N PHE A 54 5.27 0.82 -2.91
CA PHE A 54 6.22 0.68 -1.81
C PHE A 54 5.53 1.15 -0.54
N ILE A 55 5.24 0.23 0.39
CA ILE A 55 4.35 0.51 1.52
C ILE A 55 5.06 0.15 2.82
N GLU A 56 5.08 1.07 3.77
CA GLU A 56 5.48 0.75 5.14
C GLU A 56 4.33 0.00 5.83
N ILE A 57 4.63 -1.16 6.40
CA ILE A 57 3.68 -1.95 7.19
C ILE A 57 4.13 -1.89 8.64
N ASN A 58 3.36 -1.18 9.46
CA ASN A 58 3.46 -1.22 10.92
C ASN A 58 2.11 -1.65 11.51
N ASN A 59 2.03 -2.87 12.03
CA ASN A 59 0.76 -3.44 12.49
C ASN A 59 0.20 -2.71 13.73
N ASP A 60 1.06 -2.14 14.57
CA ASP A 60 0.62 -1.42 15.76
C ASP A 60 0.01 -0.07 15.38
N ASN A 61 0.66 0.69 14.49
CA ASN A 61 0.09 1.93 13.93
C ASN A 61 -1.25 1.66 13.22
N LEU A 62 -1.35 0.57 12.44
CA LEU A 62 -2.60 0.19 11.77
C LEU A 62 -3.71 -0.13 12.78
N LYS A 63 -3.40 -0.84 13.87
CA LYS A 63 -4.36 -1.16 14.94
C LYS A 63 -4.84 0.10 15.65
N GLU A 64 -3.97 1.06 15.91
CA GLU A 64 -4.35 2.36 16.49
C GLU A 64 -5.37 3.11 15.62
N GLN A 65 -5.36 2.89 14.30
CA GLN A 65 -6.33 3.43 13.35
C GLN A 65 -7.53 2.51 13.08
N GLY A 66 -7.69 1.43 13.85
CA GLY A 66 -8.81 0.48 13.74
C GLY A 66 -8.68 -0.52 12.58
N ASN A 67 -7.47 -0.76 12.10
CA ASN A 67 -7.15 -1.64 10.97
C ASN A 67 -6.13 -2.71 11.37
N SER A 68 -5.59 -3.46 10.40
CA SER A 68 -4.51 -4.42 10.62
C SER A 68 -3.67 -4.62 9.37
N ALA A 69 -2.42 -5.05 9.55
CA ALA A 69 -1.55 -5.42 8.43
C ALA A 69 -2.19 -6.51 7.56
N ARG A 70 -2.82 -7.52 8.17
CA ARG A 70 -3.52 -8.58 7.45
C ARG A 70 -4.64 -8.05 6.55
N ALA A 71 -5.46 -7.12 7.05
CA ALA A 71 -6.55 -6.53 6.26
C ALA A 71 -6.03 -5.71 5.07
N LEU A 72 -4.99 -4.90 5.31
CA LEU A 72 -4.32 -4.12 4.27
C LEU A 72 -3.73 -5.02 3.17
N ILE A 73 -3.00 -6.07 3.57
CA ILE A 73 -2.43 -7.06 2.65
C ILE A 73 -3.53 -7.78 1.88
N GLN A 74 -4.60 -8.24 2.54
CA GLN A 74 -5.73 -8.88 1.86
C GLN A 74 -6.37 -7.95 0.83
N GLN A 75 -6.51 -6.67 1.13
CA GLN A 75 -7.05 -5.68 0.20
C GLN A 75 -6.16 -5.56 -1.05
N LEU A 76 -4.83 -5.48 -0.88
CA LEU A 76 -3.88 -5.43 -1.99
C LEU A 76 -3.91 -6.71 -2.83
N LEU A 77 -3.97 -7.88 -2.19
CA LEU A 77 -4.13 -9.16 -2.89
C LEU A 77 -5.42 -9.18 -3.73
N ASN A 78 -6.53 -8.64 -3.20
CA ASN A 78 -7.80 -8.53 -3.95
C ASN A 78 -7.72 -7.56 -5.14
N PHE A 79 -6.81 -6.59 -5.10
CA PHE A 79 -6.50 -5.72 -6.25
C PHE A 79 -5.54 -6.37 -7.26
N GLY A 80 -5.17 -7.65 -7.09
CA GLY A 80 -4.29 -8.37 -8.00
C GLY A 80 -2.80 -8.07 -7.79
N TYR A 81 -2.41 -7.58 -6.61
CA TYR A 81 -0.99 -7.38 -6.29
C TYR A 81 -0.35 -8.63 -5.71
N GLN A 82 0.87 -8.92 -6.14
CA GLN A 82 1.80 -9.80 -5.46
C GLN A 82 2.73 -8.98 -4.58
N ILE A 83 3.04 -9.48 -3.39
CA ILE A 83 3.69 -8.69 -2.34
C ILE A 83 4.90 -9.47 -1.81
N LYS A 84 6.00 -8.75 -1.60
CA LYS A 84 7.17 -9.26 -0.90
C LYS A 84 7.74 -8.20 0.02
N ARG A 85 8.48 -8.63 1.05
CA ARG A 85 9.31 -7.76 1.85
C ARG A 85 10.37 -7.07 0.99
N ALA A 86 10.59 -5.79 1.22
CA ALA A 86 11.57 -5.01 0.47
C ALA A 86 13.03 -5.37 0.84
N ASP A 87 13.26 -5.82 2.07
CA ASP A 87 14.59 -6.14 2.62
C ASP A 87 15.02 -7.59 2.33
N THR A 88 14.12 -8.56 2.48
CA THR A 88 14.44 -9.99 2.38
C THR A 88 13.95 -10.66 1.09
N ASN A 89 13.10 -9.98 0.31
CA ASN A 89 12.32 -10.58 -0.78
C ASN A 89 11.37 -11.71 -0.34
N GLU A 90 11.16 -11.91 0.95
CA GLU A 90 10.19 -12.89 1.46
C GLU A 90 8.79 -12.56 0.95
N LYS A 91 8.14 -13.55 0.33
CA LYS A 91 6.78 -13.38 -0.19
C LYS A 91 5.80 -13.22 0.97
N ILE A 92 4.89 -12.26 0.83
CA ILE A 92 3.83 -12.01 1.80
C ILE A 92 2.50 -12.47 1.23
N ALA A 93 1.82 -13.32 1.99
CA ALA A 93 0.50 -13.84 1.67
C ALA A 93 -0.48 -13.55 2.83
N ALA A 94 -1.76 -13.89 2.63
CA ALA A 94 -2.81 -13.61 3.61
C ALA A 94 -2.61 -14.31 4.96
N ASP A 95 -1.85 -15.40 4.99
CA ASP A 95 -1.54 -16.23 6.16
C ASP A 95 -0.23 -15.86 6.88
N PHE A 96 0.51 -14.87 6.36
CA PHE A 96 1.75 -14.37 6.97
C PHE A 96 1.55 -13.92 8.43
N ASP A 97 2.58 -14.07 9.26
CA ASP A 97 2.58 -13.63 10.64
C ASP A 97 2.87 -12.13 10.73
N PHE A 98 1.87 -11.35 11.16
CA PHE A 98 1.97 -9.89 11.27
C PHE A 98 2.07 -9.42 12.73
N ASP A 99 2.33 -10.31 13.68
CA ASP A 99 2.46 -9.90 15.07
C ASP A 99 3.72 -9.05 15.28
N ASN A 100 3.52 -7.89 15.93
CA ASN A 100 4.56 -6.89 16.23
C ASN A 100 5.45 -6.55 15.03
N CYS A 101 4.86 -6.48 13.83
CA CYS A 101 5.63 -6.28 12.62
C CYS A 101 5.79 -4.80 12.25
N HIS A 102 7.01 -4.47 11.79
CA HIS A 102 7.36 -3.19 11.18
C HIS A 102 8.37 -3.45 10.05
N PHE A 103 7.94 -3.26 8.80
CA PHE A 103 8.80 -3.45 7.62
C PHE A 103 8.20 -2.82 6.36
N ASP A 104 9.03 -2.58 5.35
CA ASP A 104 8.58 -2.16 4.03
C ASP A 104 8.24 -3.35 3.13
N VAL A 105 7.24 -3.15 2.26
CA VAL A 105 6.87 -4.11 1.21
C VAL A 105 6.91 -3.48 -0.16
N ILE A 106 7.25 -4.30 -1.15
CA ILE A 106 7.04 -3.99 -2.55
C ILE A 106 5.83 -4.80 -3.02
N ALA A 107 4.83 -4.11 -3.56
CA ALA A 107 3.69 -4.72 -4.22
C ALA A 107 3.74 -4.46 -5.73
N VAL A 108 3.53 -5.51 -6.52
CA VAL A 108 3.53 -5.44 -7.98
C VAL A 108 2.27 -6.12 -8.50
N HIS A 109 1.53 -5.45 -9.38
CA HIS A 109 0.32 -6.03 -9.96
C HIS A 109 0.66 -7.24 -10.83
N GLU A 110 -0.18 -8.28 -10.81
CA GLU A 110 -0.01 -9.55 -11.53
C GLU A 110 0.14 -9.42 -13.06
N GLN A 111 -0.13 -8.24 -13.62
CA GLN A 111 -0.05 -7.94 -15.04
C GLN A 111 1.28 -7.27 -15.42
N ASP A 112 2.10 -6.90 -14.42
CA ASP A 112 3.41 -6.29 -14.66
C ASP A 112 4.43 -7.40 -15.02
N PRO A 113 5.08 -7.32 -16.19
CA PRO A 113 6.05 -8.33 -16.62
C PRO A 113 7.25 -8.48 -15.69
N ILE A 114 7.54 -7.50 -14.81
CA ILE A 114 8.65 -7.58 -13.85
C ILE A 114 8.51 -8.78 -12.89
N LEU A 115 7.29 -9.30 -12.70
CA LEU A 115 7.06 -10.49 -11.89
C LEU A 115 7.76 -11.74 -12.45
N LEU A 116 8.06 -11.79 -13.75
CA LEU A 116 8.87 -12.86 -14.34
C LEU A 116 10.31 -12.89 -13.82
N LEU A 117 10.75 -11.80 -13.18
CA LEU A 117 12.07 -11.68 -12.56
C LEU A 117 12.02 -11.93 -11.04
N TRP A 118 10.84 -12.14 -10.45
CA TRP A 118 10.75 -12.51 -9.04
C TRP A 118 11.16 -13.99 -8.89
N PRO A 119 12.11 -14.30 -7.99
CA PRO A 119 12.48 -15.68 -7.75
C PRO A 119 11.26 -16.49 -7.29
N SER A 120 11.17 -17.72 -7.79
CA SER A 120 10.09 -18.69 -7.49
C SER A 120 10.18 -19.22 -6.07
#